data_AF-A0A0K2UC71-F1
#
_entry.id   AF-A0A0K2UC71-F1
#
_cell.length_a   1.000
_cell.length_b   1.000
_cell.length_c   1.000
_cell.angle_alpha   90.00
_cell.angle_beta   90.00
_cell.angle_gamma   90.00
#
_symmetry.space_group_name_H-M   'P 1'
#
loop_
_entity.id
_entity.type
_entity.pdbx_description
1 polymer ?
#
loop_
_entity_poly.entity_id
_entity_poly.type
_entity_poly.pdbx_seq_one_letter_code
_entity_poly.pdbx_strand_id
1 'polypeptide(L)'
;MPSHNMCKFIAYVLPYLCRRNDSHSCYITLLSYLEIQTNLYILVYVIQLWKFMPLSFRRVEVQYSQGDNMYFFFIVVSLLISSTTSSNVEWSTISGEHCIDRCAYRGDGNDFYWCYVTDLSQNRLASALKVGGLIDERFKWDYCVPTTNMDKDTVSAYTALYPKTECTSPCKRSSFGPRTMCYIEETDNPDVENHPENGPWFYCSERIPVLREQISSRHRFWCVDSCRKERREYYWCNTLAGNDFCSPEDGLTYKGEDCTSPCKEHTEEGETYNACYTSVDNSTWDYCGVHDTLIKEVEFTVDSQICGDICYDENDYKICHFMEWNFNQTSQVAHMEKNWNYCEGSKMPAEKTWIIVIVTAVSIAVIVAIVIGVCICRQKRGFRPVPTHG
;
A
#
# COMPACT_ATOMS: atom_id res chain seq x y z
N MET A 1 26.40 11.88 -11.49
CA MET A 1 26.49 12.46 -12.85
C MET A 1 25.42 11.76 -13.68
N PRO A 2 24.35 12.47 -14.12
CA PRO A 2 24.42 13.43 -15.22
C PRO A 2 23.58 14.71 -14.95
N SER A 3 24.23 15.84 -14.68
CA SER A 3 23.56 17.17 -14.60
C SER A 3 24.06 18.15 -15.66
N HIS A 4 25.04 17.75 -16.48
CA HIS A 4 25.67 18.64 -17.47
C HIS A 4 24.96 18.70 -18.84
N ASN A 5 23.98 17.84 -19.10
CA ASN A 5 23.28 17.80 -20.40
C ASN A 5 22.04 18.71 -20.47
N MET A 6 21.46 19.10 -19.33
CA MET A 6 20.23 19.88 -19.31
C MET A 6 20.47 21.36 -19.70
N CYS A 7 21.61 21.94 -19.27
CA CYS A 7 21.99 23.30 -19.67
C CYS A 7 22.33 23.42 -21.16
N LYS A 8 22.82 22.36 -21.81
CA LYS A 8 23.05 22.35 -23.26
C LYS A 8 21.73 22.27 -24.03
N PHE A 9 20.73 21.55 -23.52
CA PHE A 9 19.43 21.44 -24.18
C PHE A 9 18.68 22.79 -24.21
N ILE A 10 18.70 23.52 -23.10
CA ILE A 10 18.07 24.86 -23.01
C ILE A 10 18.77 25.87 -23.93
N ALA A 11 20.10 25.79 -24.06
CA ALA A 11 20.87 26.67 -24.95
C ALA A 11 20.63 26.40 -26.45
N TYR A 12 20.24 25.18 -26.83
CA TYR A 12 20.00 24.80 -28.23
C TYR A 12 18.56 25.02 -28.69
N VAL A 13 17.57 24.88 -27.81
CA VAL A 13 16.14 24.99 -28.19
C VAL A 13 15.64 26.43 -28.19
N LEU A 14 16.10 27.27 -27.25
CA LEU A 14 15.64 28.67 -27.16
C LEU A 14 15.92 29.53 -28.42
N PRO A 15 17.07 29.40 -29.12
CA PRO A 15 17.31 30.17 -30.33
C PRO A 15 16.40 29.78 -31.50
N TYR A 16 15.90 28.55 -31.54
CA TYR A 16 15.04 28.06 -32.63
C TYR A 16 13.60 28.55 -32.52
N LEU A 17 13.08 28.75 -31.30
CA LEU A 17 11.73 29.27 -31.08
C LEU A 17 11.62 30.78 -31.31
N CYS A 18 12.74 31.51 -31.31
CA CYS A 18 12.79 32.98 -31.40
C CYS A 18 13.32 33.51 -32.74
N ARG A 19 13.13 32.80 -33.86
CA ARG A 19 13.65 33.24 -35.19
C ARG A 19 12.63 33.95 -36.10
N ARG A 20 11.50 34.42 -35.57
CA ARG A 20 10.56 35.31 -36.29
C ARG A 20 10.37 36.62 -35.52
N ASN A 21 10.31 37.70 -36.28
CA ASN A 21 10.71 39.08 -35.93
C ASN A 21 9.82 39.83 -34.92
N ASP A 22 9.06 39.14 -34.06
CA ASP A 22 8.20 39.77 -33.05
C ASP A 22 8.60 39.29 -31.65
N SER A 23 9.63 39.93 -31.10
CA SER A 23 10.15 39.68 -29.75
C SER A 23 9.11 39.86 -28.63
N HIS A 24 8.06 40.64 -28.86
CA HIS A 24 6.95 40.82 -27.91
C HIS A 24 6.01 39.61 -27.83
N SER A 25 5.76 38.90 -28.94
CA SER A 25 4.78 37.81 -28.97
C SER A 25 5.32 36.53 -28.32
N CYS A 26 6.62 36.26 -28.47
CA CYS A 26 7.26 35.11 -27.85
C CYS A 26 7.36 35.24 -26.32
N TYR A 27 7.59 36.45 -25.81
CA TYR A 27 7.66 36.71 -24.36
C TYR A 27 6.30 36.55 -23.67
N ILE A 28 5.21 37.01 -24.31
CA ILE A 28 3.84 36.84 -23.79
C ILE A 28 3.43 35.37 -23.80
N THR A 29 3.80 34.61 -24.84
CA THR A 29 3.46 33.18 -24.93
C THR A 29 4.24 32.35 -23.90
N LEU A 30 5.52 32.69 -23.64
CA LEU A 30 6.32 32.03 -22.61
C LEU A 30 5.87 32.39 -21.20
N LEU A 31 5.49 33.66 -20.97
CA LEU A 31 4.96 34.12 -19.68
C LEU A 31 3.60 33.53 -19.37
N SER A 32 2.69 33.45 -20.36
CA SER A 32 1.39 32.81 -20.17
C SER A 32 1.52 31.31 -19.95
N TYR A 33 2.45 30.63 -20.63
CA TYR A 33 2.74 29.21 -20.37
C TYR A 33 3.36 28.99 -18.97
N LEU A 34 4.25 29.88 -18.52
CA LEU A 34 4.82 29.85 -17.18
C LEU A 34 3.80 30.23 -16.09
N GLU A 35 2.90 31.18 -16.33
CA GLU A 35 1.77 31.52 -15.44
C GLU A 35 0.79 30.36 -15.32
N ILE A 36 0.45 29.69 -16.42
CA ILE A 36 -0.46 28.53 -16.39
C ILE A 36 0.17 27.37 -15.63
N GLN A 37 1.45 27.07 -15.86
CA GLN A 37 2.17 26.00 -15.14
C GLN A 37 2.39 26.33 -13.65
N THR A 38 2.72 27.57 -13.32
CA THR A 38 2.88 28.00 -11.92
C THR A 38 1.54 28.06 -11.18
N ASN A 39 0.46 28.50 -11.83
CA ASN A 39 -0.87 28.49 -11.23
C ASN A 39 -1.40 27.06 -11.02
N LEU A 40 -1.14 26.13 -11.93
CA LEU A 40 -1.46 24.70 -11.72
C LEU A 40 -0.64 24.09 -10.59
N TYR A 41 0.65 24.40 -10.51
CA TYR A 41 1.50 23.93 -9.40
C TYR A 41 1.06 24.53 -8.06
N ILE A 42 0.77 25.82 -8.00
CA ILE A 42 0.27 26.52 -6.80
C ILE A 42 -1.09 25.98 -6.40
N LEU A 43 -1.99 25.71 -7.34
CA LEU A 43 -3.31 25.13 -7.05
C LEU A 43 -3.18 23.72 -6.47
N VAL A 44 -2.36 22.86 -7.07
CA VAL A 44 -2.04 21.53 -6.52
C VAL A 44 -1.40 21.63 -5.14
N TYR A 45 -0.52 22.61 -4.92
CA TYR A 45 0.14 22.85 -3.62
C TYR A 45 -0.82 23.36 -2.54
N VAL A 46 -1.72 24.29 -2.88
CA VAL A 46 -2.74 24.83 -1.96
C VAL A 46 -3.72 23.72 -1.58
N ILE A 47 -4.09 22.84 -2.51
CA ILE A 47 -4.94 21.67 -2.27
C ILE A 47 -4.26 20.68 -1.30
N GLN A 48 -2.95 20.44 -1.46
CA GLN A 48 -2.20 19.59 -0.55
C GLN A 48 -2.07 20.25 0.84
N LEU A 49 -1.72 21.53 0.92
CA LEU A 49 -1.59 22.26 2.20
C LEU A 49 -2.90 22.36 2.99
N TRP A 50 -4.06 22.42 2.31
CA TRP A 50 -5.36 22.50 2.98
C TRP A 50 -5.80 21.20 3.65
N LYS A 51 -5.31 20.04 3.17
CA LYS A 51 -5.55 18.73 3.82
C LYS A 51 -4.82 18.57 5.16
N PHE A 52 -3.78 19.36 5.42
CA PHE A 52 -2.91 19.22 6.60
C PHE A 52 -3.05 20.35 7.64
N MET A 53 -3.97 21.30 7.46
CA MET A 53 -4.20 22.34 8.48
C MET A 53 -5.01 21.82 9.69
N PRO A 54 -4.57 22.11 10.93
CA PRO A 54 -5.29 21.72 12.15
C PRO A 54 -6.66 22.41 12.25
N LEU A 55 -7.66 21.67 12.75
CA LEU A 55 -9.07 22.10 12.86
C LEU A 55 -9.28 23.43 13.63
N SER A 56 -8.31 23.87 14.43
CA SER A 56 -8.38 25.13 15.19
C SER A 56 -8.30 26.40 14.34
N PHE A 57 -7.89 26.32 13.06
CA PHE A 57 -7.83 27.47 12.15
C PHE A 57 -9.05 27.65 11.23
N ARG A 58 -10.10 26.79 11.35
CA ARG A 58 -11.28 26.83 10.46
C ARG A 58 -12.32 27.92 10.76
N ARG A 59 -12.05 28.86 11.66
CA ARG A 59 -12.99 29.93 12.01
C ARG A 59 -12.47 31.29 11.55
N VAL A 60 -12.34 31.45 10.23
CA VAL A 60 -12.31 32.77 9.59
C VAL A 60 -13.59 32.87 8.78
N GLU A 61 -14.54 33.69 9.26
CA GLU A 61 -15.73 34.05 8.49
C GLU A 61 -15.29 34.92 7.31
N VAL A 62 -15.04 34.28 6.17
CA VAL A 62 -14.85 35.00 4.93
C VAL A 62 -16.21 35.14 4.26
N GLN A 63 -16.71 36.37 4.18
CA GLN A 63 -17.90 36.67 3.38
C GLN A 63 -17.53 36.54 1.90
N TYR A 64 -18.04 35.50 1.24
CA TYR A 64 -17.79 35.21 -0.17
C TYR A 64 -19.05 35.31 -1.04
N SER A 65 -18.84 35.84 -2.24
CA SER A 65 -19.81 36.07 -3.32
C SER A 65 -20.30 34.75 -3.95
N GLN A 66 -21.56 34.77 -4.38
CA GLN A 66 -22.46 33.62 -4.60
C GLN A 66 -22.25 32.84 -5.93
N GLY A 67 -21.07 32.92 -6.57
CA GLY A 67 -20.86 32.43 -7.94
C GLY A 67 -20.11 31.10 -8.12
N ASP A 68 -19.10 30.81 -7.28
CA ASP A 68 -18.10 29.75 -7.56
C ASP A 68 -18.24 28.50 -6.66
N ASN A 69 -19.31 28.42 -5.87
CA ASN A 69 -19.44 27.47 -4.76
C ASN A 69 -19.84 26.04 -5.14
N MET A 70 -20.28 25.78 -6.38
CA MET A 70 -20.74 24.44 -6.73
C MET A 70 -19.57 23.46 -6.90
N TYR A 71 -18.48 23.88 -7.56
CA TYR A 71 -17.33 23.01 -7.81
C TYR A 71 -16.54 22.67 -6.54
N PHE A 72 -16.38 23.62 -5.61
CA PHE A 72 -15.66 23.38 -4.36
C PHE A 72 -16.43 22.42 -3.44
N PHE A 73 -17.76 22.54 -3.40
CA PHE A 73 -18.61 21.62 -2.64
C PHE A 73 -18.56 20.20 -3.21
N PHE A 74 -18.59 20.04 -4.54
CA PHE A 74 -18.42 18.71 -5.16
C PHE A 74 -17.05 18.10 -4.91
N ILE A 75 -15.95 18.87 -4.92
CA ILE A 75 -14.60 18.34 -4.61
C ILE A 75 -14.49 17.92 -3.14
N VAL A 76 -15.02 18.72 -2.20
CA VAL A 76 -14.99 18.40 -0.77
C VAL A 76 -15.91 17.22 -0.45
N VAL A 77 -17.10 17.14 -1.06
CA VAL A 77 -18.02 16.00 -0.89
C VAL A 77 -17.46 14.73 -1.55
N SER A 78 -16.79 14.83 -2.70
CA SER A 78 -16.13 13.69 -3.34
C SER A 78 -14.95 13.16 -2.52
N LEU A 79 -14.21 14.05 -1.85
CA LEU A 79 -13.13 13.68 -0.91
C LEU A 79 -13.65 13.13 0.43
N LEU A 80 -14.85 13.53 0.88
CA LEU A 80 -15.48 13.02 2.10
C LEU A 80 -16.20 11.67 1.87
N ILE A 81 -16.61 11.36 0.64
CA ILE A 81 -17.24 10.08 0.30
C ILE A 81 -16.20 8.96 0.10
N SER A 82 -14.91 9.28 -0.08
CA SER A 82 -13.85 8.27 -0.25
C SER A 82 -13.45 7.51 1.02
N SER A 83 -13.87 7.93 2.20
CA SER A 83 -13.52 7.25 3.46
C SER A 83 -14.64 6.31 3.93
N THR A 84 -15.24 5.55 3.01
CA THR A 84 -16.01 4.37 3.44
C THR A 84 -15.02 3.37 3.99
N THR A 85 -14.95 3.26 5.32
CA THR A 85 -14.24 2.23 6.06
C THR A 85 -14.78 0.88 5.61
N SER A 86 -14.15 0.29 4.59
CA SER A 86 -14.47 -1.07 4.18
C SER A 86 -14.17 -1.99 5.35
N SER A 87 -15.12 -2.85 5.71
CA SER A 87 -14.88 -3.93 6.66
C SER A 87 -13.60 -4.70 6.30
N ASN A 88 -12.66 -4.72 7.24
CA ASN A 88 -11.32 -5.29 7.13
C ASN A 88 -11.37 -6.80 7.29
N VAL A 89 -11.81 -7.50 6.25
CA VAL A 89 -11.74 -8.97 6.22
C VAL A 89 -10.51 -9.36 5.41
N GLU A 90 -9.68 -10.23 5.98
CA GLU A 90 -8.56 -10.84 5.28
C GLU A 90 -9.07 -11.66 4.09
N TRP A 91 -8.41 -11.55 2.95
CA TRP A 91 -8.81 -12.26 1.75
C TRP A 91 -8.03 -13.55 1.64
N SER A 92 -8.74 -14.67 1.71
CA SER A 92 -8.26 -15.91 1.10
C SER A 92 -8.15 -15.66 -0.40
N THR A 93 -7.09 -16.13 -1.01
CA THR A 93 -6.94 -16.10 -2.47
C THR A 93 -7.48 -17.38 -3.08
N ILE A 94 -7.64 -17.37 -4.40
CA ILE A 94 -8.23 -18.49 -5.15
C ILE A 94 -7.46 -19.79 -4.95
N SER A 95 -6.14 -19.70 -4.82
CA SER A 95 -5.25 -20.84 -4.62
C SER A 95 -5.20 -21.31 -3.16
N GLY A 96 -5.93 -20.63 -2.26
CA GLY A 96 -5.91 -20.88 -0.82
C GLY A 96 -4.73 -20.25 -0.10
N GLU A 97 -4.06 -19.27 -0.73
CA GLU A 97 -2.99 -18.49 -0.11
C GLU A 97 -3.55 -17.22 0.54
N HIS A 98 -2.71 -16.47 1.25
CA HIS A 98 -3.11 -15.25 1.95
C HIS A 98 -2.49 -14.04 1.29
N CYS A 99 -3.30 -13.01 1.08
CA CYS A 99 -2.80 -11.71 0.67
C CYS A 99 -1.86 -11.15 1.74
N ILE A 100 -0.81 -10.44 1.32
CA ILE A 100 0.05 -9.62 2.20
C ILE A 100 -0.26 -8.13 2.08
N ASP A 101 -1.06 -7.73 1.08
CA ASP A 101 -1.56 -6.38 0.87
C ASP A 101 -3.07 -6.35 0.60
N ARG A 102 -3.63 -5.14 0.54
CA ARG A 102 -5.06 -4.95 0.30
C ARG A 102 -5.45 -5.50 -1.07
N CYS A 103 -6.53 -6.29 -1.10
CA CYS A 103 -7.12 -6.73 -2.35
C CYS A 103 -7.62 -5.52 -3.15
N ALA A 104 -6.98 -5.24 -4.28
CA ALA A 104 -7.19 -4.01 -5.03
C ALA A 104 -7.34 -4.28 -6.53
N TYR A 105 -8.18 -3.48 -7.18
CA TYR A 105 -8.21 -3.41 -8.63
C TYR A 105 -6.98 -2.63 -9.09
N ARG A 106 -6.18 -3.21 -9.98
CA ARG A 106 -5.07 -2.51 -10.61
C ARG A 106 -5.38 -2.45 -12.10
N GLY A 107 -5.56 -1.24 -12.63
CA GLY A 107 -5.90 -1.00 -14.04
C GLY A 107 -4.71 -1.23 -14.97
N ASP A 108 -4.02 -2.37 -14.86
CA ASP A 108 -2.85 -2.76 -15.66
C ASP A 108 -3.24 -3.48 -16.97
N GLY A 109 -4.50 -3.33 -17.39
CA GLY A 109 -5.08 -3.97 -18.57
C GLY A 109 -5.85 -5.24 -18.25
N ASN A 110 -5.92 -5.61 -16.97
CA ASN A 110 -6.67 -6.74 -16.47
C ASN A 110 -7.87 -6.26 -15.64
N ASP A 111 -9.08 -6.69 -16.01
CA ASP A 111 -10.32 -6.30 -15.32
C ASP A 111 -10.58 -7.22 -14.11
N PHE A 112 -9.63 -7.31 -13.18
CA PHE A 112 -9.77 -8.13 -11.97
C PHE A 112 -9.05 -7.58 -10.73
N TYR A 113 -9.48 -8.03 -9.56
CA TYR A 113 -8.90 -7.74 -8.25
C TYR A 113 -7.83 -8.76 -7.90
N TRP A 114 -6.67 -8.29 -7.45
CA TRP A 114 -5.57 -9.16 -7.05
C TRP A 114 -4.76 -8.57 -5.91
N CYS A 115 -3.95 -9.42 -5.29
CA CYS A 115 -3.06 -9.07 -4.19
C CYS A 115 -1.74 -9.85 -4.32
N TYR A 116 -0.68 -9.36 -3.69
CA TYR A 116 0.52 -10.16 -3.50
C TYR A 116 0.25 -11.20 -2.42
N VAL A 117 0.87 -12.38 -2.54
CA VAL A 117 0.65 -13.49 -1.62
C VAL A 117 1.95 -14.02 -1.06
N THR A 118 1.85 -14.71 0.08
CA THR A 118 2.93 -15.47 0.70
C THR A 118 2.80 -16.96 0.40
N ASP A 119 3.92 -17.63 0.13
CA ASP A 119 3.93 -19.09 0.03
C ASP A 119 4.07 -19.69 1.44
N LEU A 120 2.94 -20.09 2.02
CA LEU A 120 2.93 -20.76 3.32
C LEU A 120 3.70 -22.08 3.32
N SER A 121 3.82 -22.73 2.16
CA SER A 121 4.23 -24.12 2.09
C SER A 121 5.75 -24.29 2.22
N GLN A 122 6.59 -23.40 1.65
CA GLN A 122 8.05 -23.49 1.76
C GLN A 122 8.75 -22.14 1.49
N ASN A 123 9.88 -21.90 2.18
CA ASN A 123 10.93 -20.90 1.88
C ASN A 123 11.60 -21.11 0.49
N ARG A 124 10.87 -21.57 -0.51
CA ARG A 124 11.42 -21.74 -1.85
C ARG A 124 11.53 -20.39 -2.50
N LEU A 125 12.77 -20.07 -2.88
CA LEU A 125 13.10 -19.08 -3.89
C LEU A 125 12.08 -19.15 -5.03
N ALA A 126 11.21 -18.15 -5.14
CA ALA A 126 10.44 -17.94 -6.35
C ALA A 126 11.44 -17.59 -7.45
N SER A 127 11.83 -18.59 -8.25
CA SER A 127 12.62 -18.34 -9.45
C SER A 127 11.68 -17.67 -10.44
N ALA A 128 11.95 -16.39 -10.76
CA ALA A 128 11.13 -15.63 -11.71
C ALA A 128 11.01 -16.41 -13.03
N LEU A 129 9.83 -17.00 -13.26
CA LEU A 129 9.53 -17.65 -14.52
C LEU A 129 9.18 -16.53 -15.50
N LYS A 130 10.03 -16.31 -16.50
CA LYS A 130 9.83 -15.30 -17.55
C LYS A 130 8.74 -15.79 -18.52
N VAL A 131 7.50 -15.36 -18.38
CA VAL A 131 6.44 -15.60 -19.38
C VAL A 131 5.69 -14.28 -19.62
N GLY A 132 6.13 -13.52 -20.62
CA GLY A 132 5.78 -12.11 -20.76
C GLY A 132 4.29 -11.75 -20.73
N GLY A 133 3.97 -10.70 -19.96
CA GLY A 133 2.80 -9.84 -20.17
C GLY A 133 2.23 -9.18 -18.92
N LEU A 134 2.66 -7.94 -18.64
CA LEU A 134 1.99 -6.91 -17.81
C LEU A 134 1.96 -7.01 -16.28
N ILE A 135 2.09 -8.18 -15.66
CA ILE A 135 2.21 -8.29 -14.18
C ILE A 135 3.68 -8.47 -13.80
N ASP A 136 4.10 -7.91 -12.68
CA ASP A 136 5.46 -8.13 -12.16
C ASP A 136 5.62 -9.57 -11.66
N GLU A 137 5.89 -10.49 -12.59
CA GLU A 137 6.07 -11.92 -12.34
C GLU A 137 7.23 -12.25 -11.39
N ARG A 138 8.01 -11.22 -10.97
CA ARG A 138 9.03 -11.37 -9.93
C ARG A 138 8.41 -11.65 -8.56
N PHE A 139 7.14 -11.27 -8.37
CA PHE A 139 6.42 -11.45 -7.11
C PHE A 139 5.27 -12.41 -7.28
N LYS A 140 5.04 -13.20 -6.24
CA LYS A 140 3.89 -14.09 -6.19
C LYS A 140 2.63 -13.27 -5.93
N TRP A 141 1.64 -13.43 -6.77
CA TRP A 141 0.33 -12.80 -6.66
C TRP A 141 -0.76 -13.83 -6.91
N ASP A 142 -1.96 -13.55 -6.42
CA ASP A 142 -3.15 -14.34 -6.74
C ASP A 142 -4.37 -13.41 -6.77
N TYR A 143 -5.45 -13.86 -7.38
CA TYR A 143 -6.68 -13.08 -7.35
C TYR A 143 -7.39 -13.21 -6.01
N CYS A 144 -8.07 -12.13 -5.67
CA CYS A 144 -8.74 -11.96 -4.40
C CYS A 144 -10.09 -11.28 -4.63
N VAL A 145 -11.00 -11.41 -3.68
CA VAL A 145 -12.36 -10.87 -3.79
C VAL A 145 -12.55 -9.86 -2.68
N PRO A 146 -12.59 -8.54 -2.96
CA PRO A 146 -12.63 -7.56 -1.89
C PRO A 146 -13.96 -7.64 -1.15
N THR A 147 -13.89 -7.72 0.16
CA THR A 147 -15.02 -7.82 1.09
C THR A 147 -15.55 -6.44 1.46
N THR A 148 -16.02 -5.67 0.48
CA THR A 148 -16.66 -4.39 0.76
C THR A 148 -18.17 -4.61 0.93
N ASN A 149 -18.71 -4.34 2.11
CA ASN A 149 -20.15 -4.10 2.35
C ASN A 149 -21.11 -5.26 2.04
N MET A 150 -20.68 -6.52 2.14
CA MET A 150 -21.62 -7.64 2.01
C MET A 150 -22.18 -7.96 3.38
N ASP A 151 -23.51 -7.87 3.47
CA ASP A 151 -24.32 -8.23 4.63
C ASP A 151 -23.84 -9.56 5.22
N LYS A 152 -23.73 -9.64 6.54
CA LYS A 152 -23.26 -10.88 7.22
C LYS A 152 -24.17 -12.08 6.96
N ASP A 153 -25.38 -11.83 6.46
CA ASP A 153 -26.43 -12.83 6.28
C ASP A 153 -26.57 -13.34 4.83
N THR A 154 -25.87 -12.75 3.85
CA THR A 154 -25.94 -13.19 2.45
C THR A 154 -24.68 -13.98 2.08
N VAL A 155 -24.82 -15.30 1.92
CA VAL A 155 -23.76 -16.24 1.50
C VAL A 155 -23.50 -16.15 -0.01
N SER A 156 -23.66 -14.98 -0.63
CA SER A 156 -23.32 -14.82 -2.03
C SER A 156 -21.81 -14.69 -2.17
N ALA A 157 -21.22 -15.62 -2.92
CA ALA A 157 -19.84 -15.51 -3.36
C ALA A 157 -19.73 -14.47 -4.48
N TYR A 158 -18.58 -13.82 -4.58
CA TYR A 158 -18.31 -12.88 -5.65
C TYR A 158 -17.07 -13.32 -6.41
N THR A 159 -17.04 -12.99 -7.69
CA THR A 159 -15.88 -13.24 -8.53
C THR A 159 -14.78 -12.21 -8.25
N ALA A 160 -13.56 -12.54 -8.64
CA ALA A 160 -12.45 -11.57 -8.64
C ALA A 160 -12.54 -10.55 -9.80
N LEU A 161 -13.60 -10.56 -10.63
CA LEU A 161 -13.76 -9.63 -11.75
C LEU A 161 -13.96 -8.19 -11.28
N TYR A 162 -13.57 -7.26 -12.15
CA TYR A 162 -13.92 -5.85 -12.08
C TYR A 162 -14.84 -5.48 -13.27
N PRO A 163 -16.01 -4.87 -13.03
CA PRO A 163 -16.66 -4.72 -11.73
C PRO A 163 -17.01 -6.09 -11.12
N LYS A 164 -17.17 -6.12 -9.78
CA LYS A 164 -17.50 -7.35 -9.05
C LYS A 164 -18.76 -7.98 -9.62
N THR A 165 -18.66 -9.25 -10.00
CA THR A 165 -19.81 -10.04 -10.46
C THR A 165 -20.21 -11.02 -9.37
N GLU A 166 -21.50 -11.11 -9.07
CA GLU A 166 -22.01 -12.06 -8.10
C GLU A 166 -22.01 -13.47 -8.70
N CYS A 167 -21.56 -14.45 -7.91
CA CYS A 167 -21.64 -15.84 -8.29
C CYS A 167 -23.08 -16.33 -8.21
N THR A 168 -23.56 -17.04 -9.23
CA THR A 168 -24.88 -17.69 -9.22
C THR A 168 -24.82 -19.10 -8.62
N SER A 169 -23.63 -19.56 -8.25
CA SER A 169 -23.38 -20.79 -7.51
C SER A 169 -22.37 -20.58 -6.37
N PRO A 170 -22.34 -21.44 -5.35
CA PRO A 170 -21.30 -21.40 -4.33
C PRO A 170 -19.91 -21.56 -4.95
N CYS A 171 -18.91 -20.85 -4.41
CA CYS A 171 -17.51 -21.15 -4.71
C CYS A 171 -17.21 -22.61 -4.42
N LYS A 172 -16.58 -23.29 -5.39
CA LYS A 172 -16.14 -24.67 -5.22
C LYS A 172 -14.74 -24.83 -5.78
N ARG A 173 -13.97 -25.73 -5.18
CA ARG A 173 -12.67 -26.12 -5.72
C ARG A 173 -12.87 -26.75 -7.10
N SER A 174 -12.17 -26.22 -8.09
CA SER A 174 -12.20 -26.72 -9.45
C SER A 174 -11.65 -28.15 -9.51
N SER A 175 -12.24 -29.00 -10.35
CA SER A 175 -11.67 -30.31 -10.66
C SER A 175 -10.35 -30.21 -11.43
N PHE A 176 -10.04 -29.05 -12.01
CA PHE A 176 -8.88 -28.82 -12.86
C PHE A 176 -7.65 -28.26 -12.12
N GLY A 177 -7.74 -28.00 -10.81
CA GLY A 177 -6.60 -27.47 -10.06
C GLY A 177 -6.93 -27.07 -8.62
N PRO A 178 -5.98 -26.40 -7.93
CA PRO A 178 -6.20 -25.97 -6.55
C PRO A 178 -7.18 -24.79 -6.44
N ARG A 179 -7.52 -24.15 -7.55
CA ARG A 179 -8.29 -22.91 -7.66
C ARG A 179 -9.77 -23.11 -7.34
N THR A 180 -10.38 -22.12 -6.69
CA THR A 180 -11.83 -22.06 -6.47
C THR A 180 -12.51 -21.22 -7.56
N MET A 181 -13.64 -21.72 -8.06
CA MET A 181 -14.40 -21.10 -9.14
C MET A 181 -15.90 -21.16 -8.82
N CYS A 182 -16.66 -20.26 -9.43
CA CYS A 182 -18.11 -20.26 -9.39
C CYS A 182 -18.68 -20.05 -10.79
N TYR A 183 -19.86 -20.60 -11.01
CA TYR A 183 -20.71 -20.29 -12.15
C TYR A 183 -21.24 -18.85 -12.06
N ILE A 184 -21.38 -18.22 -13.23
CA ILE A 184 -21.99 -16.91 -13.43
C ILE A 184 -23.02 -17.00 -14.56
N GLU A 185 -24.14 -16.28 -14.48
CA GLU A 185 -25.23 -16.48 -15.45
C GLU A 185 -24.93 -15.88 -16.83
N GLU A 186 -24.50 -14.62 -16.89
CA GLU A 186 -24.15 -13.94 -18.14
C GLU A 186 -23.12 -12.84 -17.85
N THR A 187 -22.05 -12.77 -18.64
CA THR A 187 -21.07 -11.70 -18.54
C THR A 187 -20.40 -11.48 -19.90
N ASP A 188 -20.20 -10.21 -20.24
CA ASP A 188 -19.45 -9.80 -21.43
C ASP A 188 -17.94 -9.74 -21.16
N ASN A 189 -17.48 -10.17 -19.97
CA ASN A 189 -16.08 -10.09 -19.62
C ASN A 189 -15.27 -11.14 -20.43
N PRO A 190 -14.25 -10.71 -21.19
CA PRO A 190 -13.50 -11.60 -22.08
C PRO A 190 -12.63 -12.62 -21.36
N ASP A 191 -12.33 -12.43 -20.06
CA ASP A 191 -11.47 -13.32 -19.27
C ASP A 191 -12.22 -14.54 -18.71
N VAL A 192 -13.53 -14.62 -18.99
CA VAL A 192 -14.40 -15.67 -18.47
C VAL A 192 -14.19 -16.99 -19.20
N GLU A 193 -13.91 -18.05 -18.43
CA GLU A 193 -13.67 -19.36 -18.99
C GLU A 193 -15.00 -20.03 -19.34
N ASN A 194 -15.27 -20.17 -20.65
CA ASN A 194 -16.46 -20.83 -21.14
C ASN A 194 -16.22 -22.34 -21.25
N HIS A 195 -16.77 -23.12 -20.33
CA HIS A 195 -16.76 -24.57 -20.41
C HIS A 195 -17.96 -25.06 -21.22
N PRO A 196 -17.77 -25.91 -22.25
CA PRO A 196 -18.84 -26.33 -23.16
C PRO A 196 -20.06 -26.97 -22.48
N GLU A 197 -19.84 -27.64 -21.35
CA GLU A 197 -20.88 -28.39 -20.63
C GLU A 197 -21.47 -27.63 -19.44
N ASN A 198 -20.74 -26.65 -18.90
CA ASN A 198 -21.07 -26.01 -17.63
C ASN A 198 -21.22 -24.49 -17.71
N GLY A 199 -21.14 -23.91 -18.91
CA GLY A 199 -21.26 -22.48 -19.16
C GLY A 199 -20.06 -21.67 -18.67
N PRO A 200 -20.22 -20.36 -18.43
CA PRO A 200 -19.14 -19.49 -17.99
C PRO A 200 -18.80 -19.69 -16.51
N TRP A 201 -17.51 -19.85 -16.22
CA TRP A 201 -16.95 -19.92 -14.87
C TRP A 201 -15.90 -18.84 -14.69
N PHE A 202 -15.84 -18.31 -13.48
CA PHE A 202 -14.76 -17.43 -13.10
C PHE A 202 -14.26 -17.73 -11.69
N TYR A 203 -13.05 -17.26 -11.42
CA TYR A 203 -12.44 -17.42 -10.13
C TYR A 203 -13.18 -16.62 -9.06
N CYS A 204 -13.31 -17.25 -7.90
CA CYS A 204 -13.94 -16.67 -6.74
C CYS A 204 -13.17 -17.09 -5.49
N SER A 205 -13.47 -16.49 -4.35
CA SER A 205 -12.86 -16.86 -3.07
C SER A 205 -13.94 -17.12 -2.04
N GLU A 206 -13.78 -18.18 -1.25
CA GLU A 206 -14.65 -18.43 -0.12
C GLU A 206 -14.41 -17.39 0.97
N ARG A 207 -15.49 -16.92 1.60
CA ARG A 207 -15.41 -16.10 2.82
C ARG A 207 -15.02 -17.00 3.99
N ILE A 208 -13.74 -17.35 4.08
CA ILE A 208 -13.19 -17.98 5.26
C ILE A 208 -12.62 -16.85 6.12
N PRO A 209 -13.24 -16.49 7.24
CA PRO A 209 -12.63 -15.53 8.16
C PRO A 209 -11.28 -16.12 8.58
N VAL A 210 -10.20 -15.39 8.33
CA VAL A 210 -8.88 -15.81 8.81
C VAL A 210 -8.91 -15.76 10.33
N LEU A 211 -8.69 -16.93 10.94
CA LEU A 211 -8.79 -17.13 12.38
C LEU A 211 -7.53 -16.58 13.05
N ARG A 212 -7.51 -15.27 13.33
CA ARG A 212 -6.46 -14.60 14.12
C ARG A 212 -6.65 -14.83 15.62
N GLU A 213 -6.57 -16.09 16.05
CA GLU A 213 -6.80 -16.51 17.45
C GLU A 213 -5.56 -16.38 18.33
N GLN A 214 -4.37 -16.49 17.74
CA GLN A 214 -3.12 -16.37 18.48
C GLN A 214 -1.99 -15.78 17.64
N ILE A 215 -1.05 -15.13 18.33
CA ILE A 215 0.23 -14.70 17.79
C ILE A 215 1.25 -15.82 17.99
N SER A 216 1.96 -16.17 16.92
CA SER A 216 3.01 -17.18 16.92
C SER A 216 4.18 -16.84 17.84
N SER A 217 5.03 -17.81 18.12
CA SER A 217 6.13 -17.64 19.07
C SER A 217 7.32 -16.89 18.49
N ARG A 218 7.87 -17.32 17.35
CA ARG A 218 9.20 -16.86 16.92
C ARG A 218 9.15 -15.54 16.17
N HIS A 219 8.36 -15.46 15.10
CA HIS A 219 8.25 -14.27 14.26
C HIS A 219 7.18 -13.29 14.76
N ARG A 220 6.36 -13.76 15.70
CA ARG A 220 5.31 -13.01 16.40
C ARG A 220 4.22 -12.52 15.46
N PHE A 221 3.83 -13.35 14.51
CA PHE A 221 2.76 -13.05 13.57
C PHE A 221 1.50 -13.82 13.89
N TRP A 222 0.35 -13.28 13.48
CA TRP A 222 -0.92 -13.99 13.55
C TRP A 222 -0.82 -15.33 12.85
N CYS A 223 -1.25 -16.37 13.55
CA CYS A 223 -1.59 -17.62 12.91
C CYS A 223 -2.78 -17.36 11.97
N VAL A 224 -2.65 -17.75 10.70
CA VAL A 224 -3.73 -17.65 9.70
C VAL A 224 -4.56 -18.93 9.62
N ASP A 225 -4.10 -19.99 10.28
CA ASP A 225 -4.81 -21.26 10.43
C ASP A 225 -4.68 -21.80 11.86
N SER A 226 -5.40 -22.90 12.14
CA SER A 226 -5.38 -23.52 13.46
C SER A 226 -4.00 -24.07 13.83
N CYS A 227 -3.60 -23.82 15.07
CA CYS A 227 -2.41 -24.38 15.67
C CYS A 227 -2.53 -25.91 15.76
N ARG A 228 -1.63 -26.64 15.08
CA ARG A 228 -1.77 -28.10 14.92
C ARG A 228 -0.45 -28.84 15.05
N LYS A 229 -0.56 -30.15 15.27
CA LYS A 229 0.56 -31.09 15.40
C LYS A 229 0.36 -32.26 14.44
N GLU A 230 0.99 -32.21 13.27
CA GLU A 230 0.76 -33.23 12.24
C GLU A 230 1.66 -34.48 12.37
N ARG A 231 2.97 -34.33 12.66
CA ARG A 231 3.93 -35.44 12.92
C ARG A 231 5.17 -35.04 13.72
N ARG A 232 5.24 -33.76 14.13
CA ARG A 232 6.41 -33.18 14.78
C ARG A 232 6.22 -33.21 16.29
N GLU A 233 7.30 -33.08 17.04
CA GLU A 233 7.23 -33.01 18.50
C GLU A 233 6.59 -31.70 19.01
N TYR A 234 6.42 -30.73 18.12
CA TYR A 234 5.89 -29.40 18.40
C TYR A 234 4.65 -29.04 17.56
N TYR A 235 3.90 -28.08 18.09
CA TYR A 235 2.78 -27.41 17.46
C TYR A 235 3.27 -26.25 16.59
N TRP A 236 2.59 -26.04 15.46
CA TRP A 236 2.89 -24.97 14.53
C TRP A 236 1.63 -24.54 13.77
N CYS A 237 1.69 -23.34 13.23
CA CYS A 237 0.66 -22.74 12.40
C CYS A 237 1.31 -22.05 11.20
N ASN A 238 0.52 -21.76 10.18
CA ASN A 238 0.91 -20.87 9.11
C ASN A 238 0.77 -19.41 9.56
N THR A 239 1.68 -18.55 9.16
CA THR A 239 1.65 -17.09 9.36
C THR A 239 1.97 -16.38 8.04
N LEU A 240 1.84 -15.05 7.97
CA LEU A 240 2.28 -14.31 6.77
C LEU A 240 3.78 -14.47 6.46
N ALA A 241 4.60 -14.78 7.48
CA ALA A 241 6.03 -15.07 7.36
C ALA A 241 6.33 -16.57 7.07
N GLY A 242 5.31 -17.38 6.82
CA GLY A 242 5.41 -18.83 6.66
C GLY A 242 5.13 -19.58 7.96
N ASN A 243 5.65 -20.80 8.08
CA ASN A 243 5.41 -21.66 9.25
C ASN A 243 6.08 -21.10 10.51
N ASP A 244 5.33 -21.05 11.60
CA ASP A 244 5.84 -20.64 12.90
C ASP A 244 5.29 -21.51 14.04
N PHE A 245 5.98 -21.49 15.18
CA PHE A 245 5.55 -22.17 16.39
C PHE A 245 4.34 -21.46 17.00
N CYS A 246 3.44 -22.25 17.54
CA CYS A 246 2.21 -21.79 18.18
C CYS A 246 1.93 -22.68 19.39
N SER A 247 1.10 -22.21 20.30
CA SER A 247 0.67 -23.01 21.46
C SER A 247 -0.70 -23.63 21.19
N PRO A 248 -0.92 -24.89 21.59
CA PRO A 248 -2.23 -25.53 21.43
C PRO A 248 -3.31 -24.84 22.27
N GLU A 249 -2.93 -24.36 23.46
CA GLU A 249 -3.81 -23.65 24.41
C GLU A 249 -3.00 -22.57 25.16
N ASP A 250 -3.71 -21.62 25.76
CA ASP A 250 -3.11 -20.59 26.60
C ASP A 250 -2.42 -21.21 27.82
N GLY A 251 -1.25 -20.68 28.18
CA GLY A 251 -0.43 -21.23 29.26
C GLY A 251 0.35 -22.50 28.92
N LEU A 252 0.35 -22.96 27.66
CA LEU A 252 1.20 -24.05 27.19
C LEU A 252 2.33 -23.54 26.29
N THR A 253 3.44 -24.28 26.24
CA THR A 253 4.52 -24.06 25.28
C THR A 253 4.15 -24.59 23.90
N TYR A 254 4.94 -24.27 22.88
CA TYR A 254 4.79 -24.86 21.55
C TYR A 254 5.04 -26.38 21.50
N LYS A 255 5.56 -26.99 22.57
CA LYS A 255 5.64 -28.45 22.72
C LYS A 255 4.42 -29.05 23.41
N GLY A 256 3.58 -28.22 24.02
CA GLY A 256 2.45 -28.62 24.86
C GLY A 256 2.85 -28.88 26.31
N GLU A 257 3.94 -28.27 26.80
CA GLU A 257 4.34 -28.32 28.21
C GLU A 257 3.72 -27.14 28.97
N ASP A 258 3.47 -27.30 30.28
CA ASP A 258 2.90 -26.22 31.10
C ASP A 258 3.90 -25.07 31.29
N CYS A 259 3.46 -23.85 31.01
CA CYS A 259 4.18 -22.64 31.39
C CYS A 259 3.97 -22.35 32.88
N THR A 260 5.05 -22.08 33.61
CA THR A 260 5.01 -21.58 34.99
C THR A 260 4.89 -20.05 35.06
N SER A 261 5.14 -19.35 33.95
CA SER A 261 4.93 -17.91 33.80
C SER A 261 4.01 -17.61 32.61
N PRO A 262 3.37 -16.43 32.55
CA PRO A 262 2.62 -16.04 31.35
C PRO A 262 3.52 -15.98 30.12
N CYS A 263 2.96 -16.33 28.95
CA CYS A 263 3.63 -16.16 27.67
C CYS A 263 3.80 -14.68 27.34
N LYS A 264 5.04 -14.21 27.21
CA LYS A 264 5.35 -12.78 27.00
C LYS A 264 6.47 -12.60 25.98
N GLU A 265 6.62 -11.36 25.54
CA GLU A 265 7.72 -10.95 24.69
C GLU A 265 9.06 -11.04 25.45
N HIS A 266 10.03 -11.67 24.81
CA HIS A 266 11.43 -11.74 25.21
C HIS A 266 12.30 -11.24 24.05
N THR A 267 13.33 -10.46 24.39
CA THR A 267 14.32 -9.99 23.41
C THR A 267 15.71 -10.47 23.82
N GLU A 268 16.37 -11.22 22.94
CA GLU A 268 17.71 -11.77 23.15
C GLU A 268 18.51 -11.64 21.84
N GLU A 269 19.74 -11.15 21.92
CA GLU A 269 20.63 -10.95 20.75
C GLU A 269 20.02 -10.12 19.60
N GLY A 270 19.02 -9.29 19.89
CA GLY A 270 18.32 -8.48 18.88
C GLY A 270 17.19 -9.20 18.16
N GLU A 271 16.90 -10.46 18.52
CA GLU A 271 15.68 -11.15 18.10
C GLU A 271 14.62 -11.04 19.20
N THR A 272 13.38 -10.82 18.79
CA THR A 272 12.24 -10.71 19.69
C THR A 272 11.25 -11.83 19.41
N TYR A 273 10.93 -12.62 20.44
CA TYR A 273 10.07 -13.80 20.37
C TYR A 273 9.16 -13.89 21.61
N ASN A 274 8.13 -14.72 21.57
CA ASN A 274 7.27 -15.01 22.71
C ASN A 274 7.74 -16.30 23.41
N ALA A 275 7.95 -16.21 24.72
CA ALA A 275 8.41 -17.32 25.55
C ALA A 275 7.80 -17.27 26.96
N CYS A 276 7.89 -18.39 27.65
CA CYS A 276 7.48 -18.56 29.04
C CYS A 276 8.51 -19.42 29.78
N TYR A 277 8.58 -19.30 31.10
CA TYR A 277 9.32 -20.23 31.93
C TYR A 277 8.55 -21.55 32.05
N THR A 278 9.28 -22.67 32.08
CA THR A 278 8.73 -24.03 32.26
C THR A 278 9.08 -24.62 33.63
N SER A 279 9.87 -23.89 34.43
CA SER A 279 10.26 -24.24 35.79
C SER A 279 9.87 -23.15 36.78
N VAL A 280 9.58 -23.54 38.02
CA VAL A 280 9.12 -22.61 39.07
C VAL A 280 10.24 -21.66 39.51
N ASP A 281 11.50 -22.06 39.36
CA ASP A 281 12.68 -21.24 39.66
C ASP A 281 13.13 -20.37 38.48
N ASN A 282 12.37 -20.36 37.37
CA ASN A 282 12.66 -19.63 36.14
C ASN A 282 14.03 -19.96 35.53
N SER A 283 14.54 -21.18 35.77
CA SER A 283 15.84 -21.64 35.24
C SER A 283 15.76 -22.13 33.79
N THR A 284 14.55 -22.51 33.35
CA THR A 284 14.27 -23.04 32.02
C THR A 284 13.09 -22.31 31.40
N TRP A 285 13.18 -22.05 30.10
CA TRP A 285 12.13 -21.40 29.32
C TRP A 285 11.92 -22.15 28.02
N ASP A 286 10.76 -21.92 27.41
CA ASP A 286 10.43 -22.44 26.08
C ASP A 286 9.54 -21.46 25.32
N TYR A 287 9.46 -21.63 24.01
CA TYR A 287 8.60 -20.80 23.16
C TYR A 287 7.12 -21.06 23.41
N CYS A 288 6.29 -20.03 23.28
CA CYS A 288 4.83 -20.14 23.44
C CYS A 288 4.11 -19.17 22.50
N GLY A 289 2.92 -19.54 22.05
CA GLY A 289 2.01 -18.65 21.33
C GLY A 289 1.23 -17.77 22.30
N VAL A 290 0.99 -16.52 21.93
CA VAL A 290 0.17 -15.60 22.74
C VAL A 290 -1.26 -15.72 22.26
N HIS A 291 -2.13 -16.33 23.06
CA HIS A 291 -3.55 -16.42 22.77
C HIS A 291 -4.21 -15.07 23.05
N ASP A 292 -4.86 -14.49 22.04
CA ASP A 292 -5.67 -13.31 22.24
C ASP A 292 -7.12 -13.74 22.44
N THR A 293 -7.74 -13.30 23.53
CA THR A 293 -9.14 -13.64 23.84
C THR A 293 -10.13 -12.95 22.90
N LEU A 294 -9.66 -11.98 22.11
CA LEU A 294 -10.48 -11.24 21.16
C LEU A 294 -10.04 -11.60 19.74
N ILE A 295 -10.96 -12.18 18.96
CA ILE A 295 -10.82 -12.26 17.50
C ILE A 295 -10.68 -10.82 17.01
N LYS A 296 -9.49 -10.46 16.56
CA LYS A 296 -9.22 -9.12 16.03
C LYS A 296 -9.53 -9.06 14.55
N GLU A 297 -10.14 -7.95 14.15
CA GLU A 297 -10.25 -7.59 12.74
C GLU A 297 -8.85 -7.38 12.16
N VAL A 298 -8.72 -7.53 10.83
CA VAL A 298 -7.43 -7.30 10.17
C VAL A 298 -7.06 -5.83 10.32
N GLU A 299 -5.84 -5.59 10.78
CA GLU A 299 -5.26 -4.26 10.81
C GLU A 299 -4.41 -4.05 9.56
N PHE A 300 -4.39 -2.81 9.07
CA PHE A 300 -3.63 -2.41 7.89
C PHE A 300 -2.60 -1.36 8.25
N THR A 301 -1.53 -1.28 7.47
CA THR A 301 -0.63 -0.15 7.49
C THR A 301 -1.23 1.05 6.74
N VAL A 302 -0.69 2.24 6.95
CA VAL A 302 -0.97 3.46 6.17
C VAL A 302 -0.79 3.27 4.66
N ASP A 303 0.06 2.34 4.24
CA ASP A 303 0.31 1.98 2.85
C ASP A 303 -0.55 0.78 2.40
N SER A 304 -1.61 0.46 3.15
CA SER A 304 -2.56 -0.62 2.85
C SER A 304 -1.95 -2.03 2.81
N GLN A 305 -0.83 -2.25 3.52
CA GLN A 305 -0.28 -3.59 3.73
C GLN A 305 -0.98 -4.24 4.92
N ILE A 306 -1.06 -5.57 4.94
CA ILE A 306 -1.71 -6.29 6.05
C ILE A 306 -0.72 -6.38 7.21
N CYS A 307 -1.14 -5.92 8.39
CA CYS A 307 -0.38 -6.13 9.62
C CYS A 307 -0.32 -7.63 9.93
N GLY A 308 0.91 -8.16 9.96
CA GLY A 308 1.22 -9.52 10.33
C GLY A 308 1.14 -9.76 11.84
N ASP A 309 1.29 -8.73 12.66
CA ASP A 309 1.13 -8.78 14.11
C ASP A 309 0.07 -7.76 14.59
N ILE A 310 -0.01 -7.54 15.92
CA ILE A 310 -0.90 -6.53 16.51
C ILE A 310 -0.34 -5.12 16.30
N CYS A 311 -1.21 -4.14 16.05
CA CYS A 311 -0.82 -2.75 16.19
C CYS A 311 -0.53 -2.40 17.66
N TYR A 312 0.73 -2.05 17.96
CA TYR A 312 1.16 -1.67 19.30
C TYR A 312 1.73 -0.24 19.32
N ASP A 313 1.67 0.39 20.49
CA ASP A 313 2.15 1.75 20.67
C ASP A 313 3.68 1.78 20.85
N GLU A 314 4.38 2.50 19.97
CA GLU A 314 5.80 2.80 20.05
C GLU A 314 6.03 4.30 19.80
N ASN A 315 6.60 5.00 20.80
CA ASN A 315 6.91 6.44 20.72
C ASN A 315 5.71 7.34 20.32
N ASP A 316 4.52 7.11 20.89
CA ASP A 316 3.24 7.79 20.56
C ASP A 316 2.62 7.40 19.21
N TYR A 317 3.18 6.42 18.52
CA TYR A 317 2.70 5.92 17.23
C TYR A 317 2.22 4.48 17.36
N LYS A 318 1.15 4.13 16.64
CA LYS A 318 0.81 2.72 16.45
C LYS A 318 1.56 2.19 15.25
N ILE A 319 2.35 1.15 15.44
CA ILE A 319 3.05 0.46 14.37
C ILE A 319 2.70 -1.02 14.39
N CYS A 320 2.89 -1.66 13.25
CA CYS A 320 2.82 -3.11 13.12
C CYS A 320 3.91 -3.57 12.15
N HIS A 321 4.24 -4.85 12.21
CA HIS A 321 5.06 -5.50 11.23
C HIS A 321 4.22 -6.09 10.10
N PHE A 322 4.78 -6.13 8.90
CA PHE A 322 4.16 -6.71 7.71
C PHE A 322 5.23 -7.43 6.87
N MET A 323 4.79 -8.22 5.90
CA MET A 323 5.70 -8.88 4.95
C MET A 323 5.74 -8.13 3.63
N GLU A 324 6.94 -7.99 3.08
CA GLU A 324 7.16 -7.39 1.77
C GLU A 324 8.10 -8.24 0.95
N TRP A 325 7.83 -8.32 -0.35
CA TRP A 325 8.77 -8.90 -1.29
C TRP A 325 9.86 -7.90 -1.65
N ASN A 326 11.11 -8.23 -1.32
CA ASN A 326 12.29 -7.50 -1.74
C ASN A 326 12.97 -8.23 -2.91
N PHE A 327 12.97 -7.61 -4.10
CA PHE A 327 13.62 -8.17 -5.28
C PHE A 327 15.08 -7.73 -5.39
N ASN A 328 16.00 -8.69 -5.24
CA ASN A 328 17.42 -8.45 -5.45
C ASN A 328 17.76 -8.50 -6.95
N GLN A 329 18.08 -7.33 -7.52
CA GLN A 329 18.43 -7.20 -8.93
C GLN A 329 19.69 -7.99 -9.33
N THR A 330 20.63 -8.20 -8.41
CA THR A 330 21.89 -8.91 -8.70
C THR A 330 21.69 -10.42 -8.75
N SER A 331 20.97 -10.99 -7.79
CA SER A 331 20.69 -12.44 -7.77
C SER A 331 19.49 -12.84 -8.63
N GLN A 332 18.66 -11.88 -9.07
CA GLN A 332 17.39 -12.13 -9.74
C GLN A 332 16.44 -13.00 -8.89
N VAL A 333 16.46 -12.77 -7.57
CA VAL A 333 15.65 -13.50 -6.60
C VAL A 333 14.82 -12.51 -5.79
N ALA A 334 13.53 -12.82 -5.62
CA ALA A 334 12.68 -12.17 -4.63
C ALA A 334 12.81 -12.91 -3.28
N HIS A 335 13.07 -12.14 -2.23
CA HIS A 335 13.06 -12.61 -0.84
C HIS A 335 11.92 -11.91 -0.10
N MET A 336 11.21 -12.65 0.75
CA MET A 336 10.23 -12.04 1.64
C MET A 336 10.96 -11.52 2.89
N GLU A 337 10.74 -10.26 3.24
CA GLU A 337 11.35 -9.61 4.40
C GLU A 337 10.27 -9.08 5.35
N LYS A 338 10.56 -9.15 6.65
CA LYS A 338 9.73 -8.55 7.70
C LYS A 338 10.09 -7.06 7.78
N ASN A 339 9.12 -6.21 7.50
CA ASN A 339 9.22 -4.75 7.62
C ASN A 339 8.23 -4.24 8.67
N TRP A 340 8.29 -2.95 8.98
CA TRP A 340 7.34 -2.29 9.89
C TRP A 340 6.83 -1.00 9.28
N ASN A 341 5.60 -0.62 9.61
CA ASN A 341 4.99 0.63 9.18
C ASN A 341 3.95 1.09 10.22
N TYR A 342 3.47 2.32 10.07
CA TYR A 342 2.40 2.87 10.89
C TYR A 342 1.08 2.19 10.57
N CYS A 343 0.30 1.90 11.61
CA CYS A 343 -1.05 1.38 11.44
C CYS A 343 -1.98 2.44 10.83
N GLU A 344 -2.98 2.01 10.08
CA GLU A 344 -4.01 2.89 9.54
C GLU A 344 -4.77 3.59 10.68
N GLY A 345 -5.08 4.89 10.51
CA GLY A 345 -5.71 5.71 11.55
C GLY A 345 -4.76 6.24 12.63
N SER A 346 -3.48 5.83 12.63
CA SER A 346 -2.45 6.42 13.48
C SER A 346 -2.17 7.87 13.10
N LYS A 347 -1.84 8.71 14.07
CA LYS A 347 -1.19 10.00 13.79
C LYS A 347 0.21 9.69 13.30
N MET A 348 0.48 9.74 11.99
CA MET A 348 1.86 9.63 11.51
C MET A 348 2.70 10.74 12.15
N PRO A 349 3.99 10.52 12.47
CA PRO A 349 4.86 11.63 12.80
C PRO A 349 4.69 12.68 11.71
N ALA A 350 4.66 13.96 12.07
CA ALA A 350 4.72 15.04 11.10
C ALA A 350 6.07 14.90 10.38
N GLU A 351 6.07 14.06 9.37
CA GLU A 351 7.27 13.52 8.78
C GLU A 351 8.04 14.67 8.16
N LYS A 352 9.31 14.44 7.85
CA LYS A 352 10.18 15.43 7.18
C LYS A 352 9.61 15.92 5.84
N THR A 353 8.45 15.46 5.38
CA THR A 353 7.68 16.06 4.30
C THR A 353 7.45 17.55 4.49
N TRP A 354 7.16 18.05 5.69
CA TRP A 354 7.09 19.52 5.89
C TRP A 354 8.46 20.18 5.71
N ILE A 355 9.56 19.51 6.11
CA ILE A 355 10.92 19.99 5.87
C ILE A 355 11.23 20.00 4.37
N ILE A 356 10.88 18.95 3.62
CA ILE A 356 11.05 18.88 2.17
C ILE A 356 10.22 19.96 1.50
N VAL A 357 8.97 20.17 1.92
CA VAL A 357 8.09 21.22 1.41
C VAL A 357 8.71 22.60 1.67
N ILE A 358 9.19 22.88 2.87
CA ILE A 358 9.85 24.15 3.20
C ILE A 358 11.15 24.32 2.41
N VAL A 359 12.01 23.31 2.36
CA VAL A 359 13.28 23.36 1.61
C VAL A 359 13.01 23.55 0.11
N THR A 360 12.00 22.88 -0.45
CA THR A 360 11.60 23.03 -1.85
C THR A 360 11.07 24.44 -2.11
N ALA A 361 10.19 24.95 -1.25
CA ALA A 361 9.65 26.30 -1.37
C ALA A 361 10.74 27.38 -1.28
N VAL A 362 11.69 27.25 -0.35
CA VAL A 362 12.83 28.15 -0.20
C VAL A 362 13.74 28.08 -1.44
N SER A 363 14.00 26.88 -1.96
CA SER A 363 14.84 26.70 -3.15
C SER A 363 14.22 27.37 -4.39
N ILE A 364 12.91 27.23 -4.58
CA ILE A 364 12.18 27.91 -5.67
C ILE A 364 12.27 29.43 -5.50
N ALA A 365 12.06 29.95 -4.30
CA ALA A 365 12.13 31.39 -4.03
C ALA A 365 13.53 31.97 -4.35
N VAL A 366 14.60 31.25 -4.02
CA VAL A 366 15.98 31.65 -4.35
C VAL A 366 16.20 31.65 -5.86
N ILE A 367 15.73 30.64 -6.59
CA ILE A 367 15.85 30.59 -8.05
C ILE A 367 15.11 31.77 -8.69
N VAL A 368 13.89 32.06 -8.24
CA VAL A 368 13.11 33.21 -8.74
C VAL A 368 13.84 34.53 -8.47
N ALA A 369 14.39 34.72 -7.28
CA ALA A 369 15.17 35.91 -6.95
C ALA A 369 16.41 36.08 -7.84
N ILE A 370 17.12 34.98 -8.14
CA ILE A 370 18.27 34.99 -9.06
C ILE A 370 17.82 35.37 -10.48
N VAL A 371 16.73 34.79 -10.99
CA VAL A 371 16.20 35.09 -12.32
C VAL A 371 15.80 36.57 -12.42
N ILE A 372 15.07 37.09 -11.43
CA ILE A 372 14.70 38.51 -11.35
C ILE A 372 15.97 39.38 -11.34
N GLY A 373 16.96 39.03 -10.52
CA GLY A 373 18.24 39.73 -10.47
C GLY A 373 18.96 39.78 -11.82
N VAL A 374 19.03 38.64 -12.53
CA VAL A 374 19.63 38.56 -13.87
C VAL A 374 18.86 39.39 -14.89
N CYS A 375 17.52 39.38 -14.85
CA CYS A 375 16.67 40.19 -15.72
C CYS A 375 16.91 41.69 -15.52
N ILE A 376 16.93 42.15 -14.26
CA ILE A 376 17.21 43.54 -13.90
C ILE A 376 18.63 43.97 -14.34
N CYS A 377 19.63 43.11 -14.13
CA CYS A 377 21.00 43.37 -14.57
C CYS A 377 21.14 43.48 -16.10
N ARG A 378 20.40 42.67 -16.87
CA ARG A 378 20.40 42.72 -18.34
C ARG A 378 19.74 43.99 -18.87
N GLN A 379 18.62 44.41 -18.27
CA GLN A 379 17.91 45.63 -18.68
C GLN A 379 18.80 46.88 -18.55
N LYS A 380 19.63 46.97 -17.50
CA LYS A 380 20.55 48.11 -17.30
C LYS A 380 21.72 48.17 -18.30
N ARG A 381 22.17 47.04 -18.87
CA ARG A 381 23.30 47.02 -19.81
C ARG A 381 22.93 47.38 -21.26
N GLY A 382 21.65 47.35 -21.60
CA GLY A 382 21.15 47.69 -22.94
C GLY A 382 21.13 49.19 -23.26
N PHE A 383 21.18 50.06 -22.25
CA PHE A 383 21.30 51.51 -22.44
C PHE A 383 22.77 51.90 -22.59
N ARG A 384 23.38 51.54 -23.72
CA ARG A 384 24.51 52.34 -24.20
C ARG A 384 23.93 53.50 -25.00
N PRO A 385 24.13 54.76 -24.57
CA PRO A 385 23.73 55.90 -25.36
C PRO A 385 24.42 55.80 -26.72
N VAL A 386 23.65 55.91 -27.80
CA VAL A 386 24.18 56.00 -29.16
C VAL A 386 25.10 57.22 -29.19
N PRO A 387 26.40 57.08 -29.54
CA PRO A 387 27.26 58.23 -29.68
C PRO A 387 26.68 59.12 -30.78
N THR A 388 26.23 60.30 -30.39
CA THR A 388 25.86 61.37 -31.33
C THR A 388 27.15 61.84 -31.99
N HIS A 389 27.35 61.50 -33.26
CA HIS A 389 28.37 62.14 -34.09
C HIS A 389 27.97 63.59 -34.33
N GLY A 390 28.77 64.51 -33.79
CA GLY A 390 28.78 65.93 -34.12
C GLY A 390 29.99 66.25 -34.99
#